data_AF-A0A800A046-F1
#
_entry.id   AF-A0A800A046-F1
#
_cell.length_a   1.000
_cell.length_b   1.000
_cell.length_c   1.000
_cell.angle_alpha   90.00
_cell.angle_beta   90.00
_cell.angle_gamma   90.00
#
_symmetry.space_group_name_H-M   'P 1'
#
loop_
_entity.id
_entity.type
_entity.pdbx_description
1 polymer ?
#
loop_
_entity_poly.entity_id
_entity_poly.type
_entity_poly.pdbx_seq_one_letter_code
_entity_poly.pdbx_strand_id
1 'polypeptide(L)'
;MNYRSELWSEEEARRILAPEAKRAEVLFCSLEDAVFLFGAPSDPELACGHLKKVLGAKVVALKAGEARAFAADEEGRVLSGPSFNVPVRDPIGAGDAFSAGFLHGFWERGVKRGLEWGSALSALKCGALGDTFRFTEAEVRRLLEEGESGDGS
;
A
#
# COMPACT_ATOMS: atom_id res chain seq x y z
N MET A 1 -2.99 -0.51 8.07
CA MET A 1 -3.74 -0.11 9.27
C MET A 1 -5.09 0.34 8.77
N ASN A 2 -6.17 -0.13 9.38
CA ASN A 2 -7.52 0.32 9.10
C ASN A 2 -7.93 1.14 10.32
N TYR A 3 -7.60 2.43 10.32
CA TYR A 3 -7.85 3.29 11.47
C TYR A 3 -9.35 3.61 11.57
N ARG A 4 -9.95 3.25 12.70
CA ARG A 4 -11.28 3.73 13.11
C ARG A 4 -11.08 4.76 14.21
N SER A 5 -11.42 6.01 13.92
CA SER A 5 -11.31 7.16 14.84
C SER A 5 -12.17 7.07 16.11
N GLU A 6 -13.05 6.07 16.21
CA GLU A 6 -13.91 5.86 17.38
C GLU A 6 -13.20 5.17 18.57
N LEU A 7 -11.97 4.68 18.42
CA LEU A 7 -11.36 3.80 19.44
C LEU A 7 -10.19 4.42 20.23
N TRP A 8 -9.39 5.37 19.70
CA TRP A 8 -8.12 5.83 20.33
C TRP A 8 -7.81 7.30 20.02
N SER A 9 -7.13 8.00 20.94
CA SER A 9 -6.50 9.30 20.64
C SER A 9 -5.19 9.10 19.83
N GLU A 10 -4.80 10.11 19.02
CA GLU A 10 -3.55 10.11 18.23
C GLU A 10 -2.32 9.71 19.06
N GLU A 11 -2.24 10.25 20.27
CA GLU A 11 -1.09 10.07 21.15
C GLU A 11 -1.04 8.66 21.74
N GLU A 12 -2.20 8.06 22.03
CA GLU A 12 -2.31 6.66 22.47
C GLU A 12 -2.02 5.67 21.35
N ALA A 13 -2.55 5.92 20.15
CA ALA A 13 -2.26 5.11 18.97
C ALA A 13 -0.74 5.09 18.70
N ARG A 14 -0.10 6.26 18.73
CA ARG A 14 1.36 6.35 18.57
C ARG A 14 2.12 5.61 19.68
N ARG A 15 1.71 5.77 20.95
CA ARG A 15 2.40 5.19 22.10
C ARG A 15 2.37 3.67 22.12
N ILE A 16 1.28 3.08 21.63
CA ILE A 16 1.05 1.63 21.68
C ILE A 16 1.46 0.96 20.37
N LEU A 17 1.26 1.61 19.22
CA LEU A 17 1.60 1.02 17.92
C LEU A 17 3.09 1.14 17.60
N ALA A 18 3.80 2.19 18.05
CA ALA A 18 5.21 2.38 17.71
C ALA A 18 6.15 1.24 18.22
N PRO A 19 5.98 0.69 19.45
CA PRO A 19 6.77 -0.46 19.90
C PRO A 19 6.52 -1.74 19.10
N GLU A 20 5.26 -2.00 18.72
CA GLU A 20 4.89 -3.19 17.94
C GLU A 20 5.26 -3.04 16.45
N ALA A 21 5.19 -1.81 15.91
CA ALA A 21 5.60 -1.51 14.54
C ALA A 21 7.09 -1.82 14.30
N LYS A 22 7.95 -1.65 15.31
CA LYS A 22 9.37 -2.05 15.23
C LYS A 22 9.58 -3.56 15.06
N ARG A 23 8.58 -4.37 15.42
CA ARG A 23 8.61 -5.83 15.23
C ARG A 23 7.95 -6.25 13.90
N ALA A 24 7.23 -5.34 13.25
CA ALA A 24 6.57 -5.62 12.00
C ALA A 24 7.58 -5.67 10.84
N GLU A 25 7.49 -6.74 10.05
CA GLU A 25 8.30 -6.90 8.84
C GLU A 25 7.81 -5.99 7.72
N VAL A 26 6.49 -5.84 7.59
CA VAL A 26 5.83 -4.92 6.65
C VAL A 26 4.69 -4.21 7.37
N LEU A 27 4.65 -2.88 7.29
CA LEU A 27 3.57 -2.05 7.80
C LEU A 27 2.82 -1.39 6.65
N PHE A 28 1.49 -1.56 6.63
CA PHE A 28 0.61 -0.94 5.64
C PHE A 28 -0.04 0.32 6.23
N CYS A 29 -0.08 1.41 5.48
CA CYS A 29 -0.75 2.66 5.88
C CYS A 29 -1.38 3.35 4.66
N SER A 30 -2.48 4.08 4.84
CA SER A 30 -2.97 4.99 3.80
C SER A 30 -2.31 6.35 3.96
N LEU A 31 -2.32 7.16 2.91
CA LEU A 31 -1.85 8.55 2.99
C LEU A 31 -2.71 9.37 3.98
N GLU A 32 -4.03 9.17 4.00
CA GLU A 32 -4.89 9.89 4.94
C GLU A 32 -4.52 9.58 6.39
N ASP A 33 -4.32 8.30 6.73
CA ASP A 33 -3.89 7.87 8.06
C ASP A 33 -2.47 8.36 8.38
N ALA A 34 -1.58 8.41 7.39
CA ALA A 34 -0.23 8.92 7.55
C ALA A 34 -0.21 10.39 7.98
N VAL A 35 -0.99 11.20 7.28
CA VAL A 35 -1.11 12.64 7.55
C VAL A 35 -1.83 12.86 8.88
N PHE A 36 -2.96 12.19 9.08
CA PHE A 36 -3.80 12.37 10.27
C PHE A 36 -3.08 11.88 11.53
N LEU A 37 -2.63 10.62 11.57
CA LEU A 37 -2.12 10.00 12.81
C LEU A 37 -0.66 10.31 13.13
N PHE A 38 0.14 10.58 12.10
CA PHE A 38 1.59 10.68 12.23
C PHE A 38 2.15 12.04 11.80
N GLY A 39 1.27 12.98 11.45
CA GLY A 39 1.68 14.31 10.98
C GLY A 39 2.59 14.24 9.75
N ALA A 40 2.39 13.23 8.91
CA ALA A 40 3.19 13.07 7.71
C ALA A 40 2.90 14.19 6.69
N PRO A 41 3.86 14.53 5.81
CA PRO A 41 3.58 15.39 4.66
C PRO A 41 2.45 14.83 3.80
N SER A 42 1.73 15.70 3.09
CA SER A 42 0.69 15.29 2.13
C SER A 42 1.27 14.73 0.83
N ASP A 43 2.55 14.97 0.55
CA ASP A 43 3.26 14.31 -0.54
C ASP A 43 3.47 12.81 -0.20
N PRO A 44 3.00 11.86 -1.03
CA PRO A 44 3.06 10.44 -0.71
C PRO A 44 4.46 9.86 -0.49
N GLU A 45 5.45 10.32 -1.27
CA GLU A 45 6.82 9.83 -1.18
C GLU A 45 7.46 10.28 0.14
N LEU A 46 7.31 11.58 0.45
CA LEU A 46 7.75 12.15 1.71
C LEU A 46 6.99 11.55 2.90
N ALA A 47 5.70 11.26 2.75
CA ALA A 47 4.89 10.60 3.78
C ALA A 47 5.41 9.20 4.08
N CYS A 48 5.73 8.42 3.04
CA CYS A 48 6.26 7.07 3.19
C CYS A 48 7.61 7.07 3.92
N GLY A 49 8.53 7.97 3.51
CA GLY A 49 9.82 8.15 4.18
C GLY A 49 9.67 8.64 5.63
N HIS A 50 8.71 9.53 5.91
CA HIS A 50 8.41 9.99 7.26
C HIS A 50 7.90 8.85 8.16
N LEU A 51 6.94 8.06 7.68
CA LEU A 51 6.41 6.92 8.42
C LEU A 51 7.50 5.90 8.75
N LYS A 52 8.39 5.58 7.80
CA LYS A 52 9.55 4.70 8.04
C LYS A 52 10.40 5.19 9.21
N LYS A 53 10.67 6.49 9.27
CA LYS A 53 11.46 7.11 10.35
C LYS A 53 10.74 7.10 11.69
N VAL A 54 9.44 7.40 11.70
CA VAL A 54 8.64 7.52 12.92
C VAL A 54 8.30 6.16 13.52
N LEU A 55 7.95 5.18 12.69
CA LEU A 55 7.47 3.86 13.12
C LEU A 55 8.59 2.83 13.25
N GLY A 56 9.68 2.99 12.49
CA GLY A 56 10.83 2.08 12.55
C GLY A 56 10.55 0.65 12.08
N ALA A 57 9.49 0.42 11.30
CA ALA A 57 9.21 -0.87 10.67
C ALA A 57 10.30 -1.22 9.64
N LYS A 58 10.52 -2.52 9.36
CA LYS A 58 11.47 -2.94 8.33
C LYS A 58 11.06 -2.47 6.94
N VAL A 59 9.79 -2.62 6.59
CA VAL A 59 9.21 -2.07 5.34
C VAL A 59 7.95 -1.31 5.67
N VAL A 60 7.74 -0.15 5.04
CA VAL A 60 6.48 0.59 5.12
C VAL A 60 5.90 0.68 3.72
N ALA A 61 4.69 0.17 3.52
CA ALA A 61 3.94 0.30 2.28
C ALA A 61 2.79 1.29 2.50
N LEU A 62 2.81 2.37 1.73
CA LEU A 62 1.83 3.45 1.76
C LEU A 62 0.97 3.44 0.49
N LYS A 63 -0.35 3.43 0.67
CA LYS A 63 -1.30 3.57 -0.42
C LYS A 63 -1.79 5.03 -0.49
N ALA A 64 -1.72 5.62 -1.66
CA ALA A 64 -2.13 7.00 -1.92
C ALA A 64 -3.19 7.05 -3.03
N GLY A 65 -4.47 7.05 -2.65
CA GLY A 65 -5.59 7.33 -3.56
C GLY A 65 -5.59 6.53 -4.86
N GLU A 66 -5.79 7.23 -5.98
CA GLU A 66 -5.93 6.79 -7.39
C GLU A 66 -4.79 5.87 -7.89
N ALA A 67 -4.71 4.65 -7.35
CA ALA A 67 -3.76 3.61 -7.73
C ALA A 67 -2.27 3.95 -7.56
N ARG A 68 -1.92 5.01 -6.81
CA ARG A 68 -0.52 5.28 -6.46
C ARG A 68 -0.18 4.57 -5.16
N ALA A 69 0.95 3.89 -5.15
CA ALA A 69 1.48 3.24 -3.97
C ALA A 69 2.97 3.53 -3.86
N PHE A 70 3.45 3.62 -2.63
CA PHE A 70 4.84 3.86 -2.31
C PHE A 70 5.28 2.84 -1.26
N ALA A 71 6.54 2.45 -1.27
CA ALA A 71 7.09 1.65 -0.19
C ALA A 71 8.52 2.05 0.15
N ALA A 72 8.80 2.17 1.44
CA ALA A 72 10.12 2.37 1.99
C ALA A 72 10.71 1.01 2.38
N ASP A 73 11.87 0.66 1.84
CA ASP A 73 12.60 -0.57 2.16
C ASP A 73 13.33 -0.51 3.51
N GLU A 74 14.12 -1.56 3.82
CA GLU A 74 14.87 -1.64 5.08
C GLU A 74 15.92 -0.52 5.18
N GLU A 75 16.55 -0.19 4.06
CA GLU A 75 17.54 0.89 3.93
C GLU A 75 16.90 2.29 3.91
N GLY A 76 15.57 2.39 3.86
CA GLY A 76 14.82 3.64 3.82
C GLY A 76 14.73 4.27 2.43
N ARG A 77 15.07 3.54 1.36
CA ARG A 77 14.80 3.99 -0.01
C ARG A 77 13.31 3.87 -0.28
N VAL A 78 12.73 4.94 -0.81
CA VAL A 78 11.31 4.97 -1.19
C VAL A 78 11.19 4.60 -2.67
N LEU A 79 10.31 3.66 -2.96
CA LEU A 79 9.98 3.19 -4.29
C LEU A 79 8.52 3.52 -4.58
N SER A 80 8.20 3.89 -5.81
CA SER A 80 6.83 4.01 -6.30
C SER A 80 6.40 2.73 -7.03
N GLY A 81 5.13 2.35 -6.84
CA GLY A 81 4.50 1.28 -7.58
C GLY A 81 3.90 1.76 -8.90
N PRO A 82 3.58 0.83 -9.82
CA PRO A 82 2.86 1.18 -11.04
C PRO A 82 1.47 1.72 -10.71
N SER A 83 0.97 2.61 -11.57
CA SER A 83 -0.40 3.08 -11.55
C SER A 83 -1.18 2.43 -12.69
N PHE A 84 -2.40 1.98 -12.39
CA PHE A 84 -3.27 1.36 -13.37
C PHE A 84 -4.51 2.23 -13.56
N ASN A 85 -4.77 2.62 -14.80
CA ASN A 85 -5.97 3.38 -15.14
C ASN A 85 -7.16 2.42 -15.31
N VAL A 86 -7.79 2.06 -14.19
CA VAL A 86 -8.98 1.20 -14.17
C VAL A 86 -10.18 2.00 -13.70
N PRO A 87 -11.33 1.95 -14.41
CA PRO A 87 -12.54 2.60 -13.94
C PRO A 87 -12.95 2.09 -12.56
N VAL A 88 -12.92 2.96 -11.55
CA VAL A 88 -13.27 2.61 -10.18
C VAL A 88 -14.79 2.37 -10.09
N ARG A 89 -15.17 1.14 -9.77
CA ARG A 89 -16.57 0.73 -9.57
C ARG A 89 -16.91 0.56 -8.09
N ASP A 90 -16.04 -0.11 -7.33
CA ASP A 90 -16.21 -0.31 -5.89
C ASP A 90 -14.83 -0.24 -5.18
N PRO A 91 -14.55 0.83 -4.41
CA PRO A 91 -13.27 0.96 -3.72
C PRO A 91 -13.17 0.11 -2.44
N ILE A 92 -14.26 -0.52 -1.99
CA ILE A 92 -14.29 -1.29 -0.75
C ILE A 92 -13.38 -2.52 -0.89
N GLY A 93 -12.50 -2.72 0.10
CA GLY A 93 -11.55 -3.83 0.12
C GLY A 93 -10.33 -3.65 -0.79
N ALA A 94 -10.20 -2.51 -1.49
CA ALA A 94 -9.02 -2.23 -2.31
C ALA A 94 -7.73 -2.10 -1.47
N GLY A 95 -7.83 -1.70 -0.20
CA GLY A 95 -6.70 -1.67 0.74
C GLY A 95 -6.26 -3.07 1.17
N ASP A 96 -7.20 -3.97 1.38
CA ASP A 96 -6.92 -5.37 1.72
C ASP A 96 -6.34 -6.13 0.52
N ALA A 97 -6.89 -5.87 -0.68
CA ALA A 97 -6.36 -6.36 -1.95
C ALA A 97 -4.91 -5.88 -2.16
N PHE A 98 -4.63 -4.60 -1.92
CA PHE A 98 -3.28 -4.07 -1.97
C PHE A 98 -2.34 -4.81 -1.00
N SER A 99 -2.77 -4.95 0.26
CA SER A 99 -1.94 -5.58 1.29
C SER A 99 -1.65 -7.04 0.97
N ALA A 100 -2.64 -7.78 0.50
CA ALA A 100 -2.49 -9.18 0.10
C ALA A 100 -1.56 -9.34 -1.11
N GLY A 101 -1.75 -8.53 -2.16
CA GLY A 101 -0.88 -8.52 -3.33
C GLY A 101 0.55 -8.13 -2.98
N PHE A 102 0.71 -7.12 -2.14
CA PHE A 102 2.02 -6.66 -1.69
C PHE A 102 2.77 -7.76 -0.94
N LEU A 103 2.14 -8.42 0.02
CA LEU A 103 2.77 -9.51 0.76
C LEU A 103 3.17 -10.66 -0.17
N HIS A 104 2.33 -11.01 -1.14
CA HIS A 104 2.65 -12.04 -2.13
C HIS A 104 3.90 -11.69 -2.95
N GLY A 105 3.92 -10.50 -3.56
CA GLY A 105 5.06 -10.05 -4.35
C GLY A 105 6.32 -9.82 -3.53
N PHE A 106 6.17 -9.32 -2.30
CA PHE A 106 7.26 -9.10 -1.36
C PHE A 106 7.98 -10.40 -1.00
N TRP A 107 7.22 -11.47 -0.72
CA TRP A 107 7.80 -12.78 -0.44
C TRP A 107 8.48 -13.40 -1.66
N GLU A 108 8.02 -13.08 -2.87
CA GLU A 108 8.61 -13.58 -4.11
C GLU A 108 9.96 -12.90 -4.40
N ARG A 109 10.00 -11.56 -4.43
CA ARG A 109 11.16 -10.79 -4.90
C ARG A 109 11.36 -9.43 -4.22
N GLY A 110 10.82 -9.23 -3.02
CA GLY A 110 11.01 -8.03 -2.22
C GLY A 110 10.13 -6.84 -2.62
N VAL A 111 10.48 -5.66 -2.10
CA VAL A 111 9.60 -4.46 -2.05
C VAL A 111 9.06 -4.03 -3.41
N LYS A 112 9.90 -3.99 -4.44
CA LYS A 112 9.48 -3.61 -5.80
C LYS A 112 8.38 -4.55 -6.33
N ARG A 113 8.57 -5.86 -6.16
CA ARG A 113 7.59 -6.86 -6.57
C ARG A 113 6.32 -6.79 -5.72
N GLY A 114 6.45 -6.48 -4.44
CA GLY A 114 5.30 -6.17 -3.58
C GLY A 114 4.48 -5.00 -4.13
N LEU A 115 5.12 -3.89 -4.50
CA LEU A 115 4.43 -2.74 -5.09
C LEU A 115 3.70 -3.10 -6.39
N GLU A 116 4.35 -3.84 -7.29
CA GLU A 116 3.74 -4.33 -8.54
C GLU A 116 2.44 -5.12 -8.26
N TRP A 117 2.54 -6.19 -7.47
CA TRP A 117 1.39 -7.06 -7.17
C TRP A 117 0.30 -6.34 -6.36
N GLY A 118 0.69 -5.54 -5.37
CA GLY A 118 -0.24 -4.79 -4.54
C GLY A 118 -1.03 -3.79 -5.37
N SER A 119 -0.35 -3.00 -6.20
CA SER A 119 -1.01 -2.06 -7.11
C SER A 119 -1.95 -2.77 -8.07
N ALA A 120 -1.51 -3.86 -8.71
CA ALA A 120 -2.32 -4.59 -9.69
C ALA A 120 -3.57 -5.20 -9.05
N LEU A 121 -3.43 -5.88 -7.91
CA LEU A 121 -4.56 -6.52 -7.22
C LEU A 121 -5.55 -5.49 -6.67
N SER A 122 -5.05 -4.36 -6.15
CA SER A 122 -5.90 -3.23 -5.79
C SER A 122 -6.69 -2.69 -6.97
N ALA A 123 -6.06 -2.55 -8.13
CA ALA A 123 -6.69 -2.01 -9.32
C ALA A 123 -7.79 -2.94 -9.85
N LEU A 124 -7.53 -4.25 -9.88
CA LEU A 124 -8.53 -5.27 -10.24
C LEU A 124 -9.72 -5.24 -9.28
N LYS A 125 -9.48 -5.14 -7.97
CA LYS A 125 -10.55 -5.04 -6.97
C LYS A 125 -11.39 -3.79 -7.18
N CYS A 126 -10.77 -2.63 -7.42
CA CYS A 126 -11.48 -1.39 -7.71
C CYS A 126 -12.33 -1.47 -8.99
N GLY A 127 -11.87 -2.20 -10.01
CA GLY A 127 -12.55 -2.36 -11.30
C GLY A 127 -13.68 -3.39 -11.31
N ALA A 128 -13.75 -4.28 -10.32
CA ALA A 128 -14.80 -5.28 -10.20
C ALA A 128 -16.06 -4.73 -9.51
N LEU A 129 -17.24 -5.23 -9.90
CA LEU A 129 -18.49 -4.94 -9.22
C LEU A 129 -18.69 -5.95 -8.06
N GLY A 130 -18.78 -5.44 -6.83
CA GLY A 130 -19.21 -6.19 -5.66
C GLY A 130 -18.11 -6.98 -4.93
N ASP A 131 -18.53 -7.71 -3.89
CA ASP A 131 -17.68 -8.35 -2.88
C ASP A 131 -16.97 -9.64 -3.36
N THR A 132 -17.03 -9.95 -4.65
CA THR A 132 -16.41 -11.14 -5.23
C THR A 132 -14.89 -10.99 -5.35
N PHE A 133 -14.17 -11.35 -4.28
CA PHE A 133 -12.73 -11.64 -4.29
C PHE A 133 -12.46 -12.97 -5.04
N ARG A 134 -12.65 -12.98 -6.36
CA ARG A 134 -12.31 -14.12 -7.21
C ARG A 134 -11.38 -13.67 -8.33
N PHE A 135 -10.15 -13.35 -7.96
CA PHE A 135 -9.07 -13.11 -8.90
C PHE A 135 -8.06 -14.25 -8.83
N THR A 136 -7.60 -14.68 -10.00
CA THR A 136 -6.58 -15.70 -10.18
C THR A 136 -5.21 -15.05 -10.33
N GLU A 137 -4.16 -15.80 -10.03
CA GLU A 137 -2.77 -15.37 -10.25
C GLU A 137 -2.53 -14.94 -11.70
N ALA A 138 -3.16 -15.62 -12.66
CA ALA A 138 -3.05 -15.32 -14.09
C ALA A 138 -3.63 -13.94 -14.45
N GLU A 139 -4.73 -13.52 -13.82
CA GLU A 139 -5.34 -12.21 -14.06
C GLU A 139 -4.46 -11.07 -13.54
N VAL A 140 -3.77 -11.27 -12.41
CA VAL A 140 -2.83 -10.27 -11.88
C VAL A 140 -1.61 -10.14 -12.78
N ARG A 141 -1.03 -11.28 -13.20
CA ARG A 141 0.12 -11.29 -14.12
C ARG A 141 -0.19 -10.58 -15.43
N ARG A 142 -1.37 -10.84 -16.00
CA ARG A 142 -1.82 -10.19 -17.22
C ARG A 142 -1.88 -8.66 -17.08
N LEU A 143 -2.43 -8.15 -15.97
CA LEU A 143 -2.48 -6.70 -15.76
C LEU A 143 -1.08 -6.07 -15.62
N LEU A 144 -0.13 -6.78 -14.98
CA LEU A 144 1.26 -6.34 -14.90
C LEU A 144 1.91 -6.24 -16.29
N GLU A 145 1.70 -7.25 -17.14
CA GLU A 145 2.22 -7.26 -18.52
C GLU A 145 1.59 -6.17 -19.40
N GLU A 146 0.28 -5.92 -19.25
CA GLU A 146 -0.44 -4.86 -19.96
C GLU A 146 0.00 -3.45 -19.50
N GLY A 147 0.35 -3.28 -18.22
CA GLY A 147 0.87 -2.02 -17.67
C GLY A 147 2.32 -1.70 -18.06
N GLU A 148 3.19 -2.71 -18.16
CA GLU A 148 4.59 -2.54 -18.63
C GLU A 148 4.68 -2.13 -20.11
N SER A 149 3.66 -2.46 -20.90
CA SER A 149 3.60 -2.11 -22.33
C SER A 149 3.20 -0.66 -22.59
N GLY A 150 2.78 0.10 -21.56
CA GLY A 150 2.24 1.45 -21.67
C GLY A 150 3.25 2.60 -21.45
N ASP A 151 4.48 2.32 -21.03
CA ASP A 151 5.50 3.35 -20.69
C ASP A 151 6.50 3.60 -21.85
N GLY A 152 6.01 3.43 -23.10
CA GLY A 152 6.83 3.43 -24.32
C GLY A 152 6.29 4.34 -25.43
N SER A 153 5.81 5.53 -25.12
CA SER A 153 5.46 6.57 -26.11
C SER A 153 5.63 7.98 -25.58
#